data_AF-A0A6N9J0M9-F1
#
_entry.id   AF-A0A6N9J0M9-F1
#
_cell.length_a   1.000
_cell.length_b   1.000
_cell.length_c   1.000
_cell.angle_alpha   90.00
_cell.angle_beta   90.00
_cell.angle_gamma   90.00
#
_symmetry.space_group_name_H-M   'P 1'
#
loop_
_entity.id
_entity.type
_entity.pdbx_description
1 polymer ?
#
loop_
_entity_poly.entity_id
_entity_poly.type
_entity_poly.pdbx_seq_one_letter_code
_entity_poly.pdbx_strand_id
1 'polypeptide(L)' 'QDFAVTRERIRQIEAKALRKLRHPSRSKKLRSFIES' A
#
# COMPACT_ATOMS: atom_id res chain seq x y z
N GLN A 1 19.75 -2.55 -3.85
CA GLN A 1 19.33 -2.68 -2.43
C GLN A 1 19.14 -1.25 -1.97
N ASP A 2 17.96 -0.71 -2.23
CA ASP A 2 17.82 0.76 -2.37
C ASP A 2 17.41 1.42 -1.06
N PHE A 3 16.99 0.62 -0.07
CA PHE A 3 16.60 1.10 1.24
C PHE A 3 17.44 0.42 2.32
N ALA A 4 18.17 1.22 3.09
CA ALA A 4 18.96 0.80 4.25
C ALA A 4 18.08 0.52 5.48
N VAL A 5 17.04 -0.30 5.30
CA VAL A 5 16.10 -0.69 6.36
C VAL A 5 15.94 -2.20 6.40
N THR A 6 15.54 -2.74 7.56
CA THR A 6 15.34 -4.18 7.72
C THR A 6 14.12 -4.67 6.92
N ARG A 7 14.11 -5.96 6.57
CA ARG A 7 12.98 -6.61 5.89
C ARG A 7 11.67 -6.46 6.67
N GLU A 8 11.73 -6.54 7.99
CA GLU A 8 10.56 -6.36 8.83
C GLU A 8 10.06 -4.92 8.81
N ARG A 9 10.96 -3.94 8.74
CA ARG A 9 10.58 -2.55 8.57
C ARG A 9 9.85 -2.31 7.24
N ILE A 10 10.28 -2.96 6.16
CA ILE A 10 9.59 -2.90 4.85
C ILE A 10 8.16 -3.44 4.99
N ARG A 11 7.98 -4.62 5.60
CA ARG A 11 6.63 -5.21 5.83
C ARG A 11 5.71 -4.31 6.65
N GLN A 12 6.23 -3.68 7.70
CA GLN A 12 5.44 -2.74 8.50
C GLN A 12 4.99 -1.52 7.69
N ILE A 13 5.86 -0.99 6.82
CA ILE A 13 5.53 0.13 5.94
C ILE A 13 4.46 -0.31 4.93
N GLU A 14 4.59 -1.48 4.32
CA GLU A 14 3.60 -2.05 3.39
C GLU A 14 2.23 -2.20 4.05
N ALA A 15 2.16 -2.82 5.24
CA ALA A 15 0.90 -2.99 5.97
C ALA A 15 0.24 -1.63 6.27
N LYS A 16 1.03 -0.63 6.70
CA LYS A 16 0.54 0.73 6.94
C LYS A 16 0.05 1.41 5.66
N ALA A 17 0.75 1.22 4.55
CA ALA A 17 0.39 1.79 3.25
C ALA A 17 -0.91 1.15 2.70
N LEU A 18 -1.02 -0.17 2.72
CA LEU A 18 -2.22 -0.91 2.33
C LEU A 18 -3.44 -0.44 3.12
N ARG A 19 -3.31 -0.29 4.45
CA ARG A 19 -4.39 0.26 5.28
C ARG A 19 -4.85 1.65 4.82
N LYS A 20 -3.92 2.54 4.45
CA LYS A 20 -4.25 3.86 3.93
C LYS A 20 -4.95 3.77 2.57
N LEU A 21 -4.47 2.92 1.67
CA LEU A 21 -5.01 2.79 0.31
C LEU A 21 -6.42 2.17 0.28
N ARG A 22 -6.78 1.35 1.28
CA ARG A 22 -8.13 0.78 1.42
C ARG A 22 -9.20 1.81 1.79
N HIS A 23 -8.83 3.00 2.27
CA HIS A 23 -9.80 4.05 2.61
C HIS A 23 -10.62 4.48 1.37
N PRO A 24 -11.96 4.66 1.47
CA PRO A 24 -12.82 4.93 0.31
C PRO A 24 -12.36 6.10 -0.57
N SER A 25 -11.89 7.20 0.03
CA SER A 25 -11.42 8.37 -0.72
C SER A 25 -10.18 8.09 -1.58
N ARG A 26 -9.35 7.11 -1.22
CA ARG A 26 -8.15 6.73 -1.96
C ARG A 26 -8.38 5.55 -2.88
N SER A 27 -9.17 4.57 -2.45
CA SER A 27 -9.47 3.37 -3.24
C SER A 27 -10.34 3.66 -4.46
N LYS A 28 -11.17 4.73 -4.47
CA LYS A 28 -12.04 5.07 -5.61
C LYS A 28 -11.30 5.13 -6.96
N LYS A 29 -10.09 5.71 -7.00
CA LYS A 29 -9.27 5.78 -8.22
C LYS A 29 -8.72 4.41 -8.63
N LEU A 30 -8.41 3.57 -7.66
CA LEU A 30 -7.79 2.25 -7.87
C LEU A 30 -8.82 1.16 -8.24
N ARG A 31 -10.08 1.31 -7.82
CA ARG A 31 -11.15 0.33 -8.10
C ARG A 31 -11.39 0.11 -9.58
N SER A 32 -11.27 1.17 -10.40
CA SER A 32 -11.45 1.08 -11.86
C SER A 32 -10.51 0.08 -12.55
N PHE A 33 -9.37 -0.24 -11.93
CA PHE A 33 -8.40 -1.20 -12.46
C PHE A 33 -8.67 -2.65 -12.02
N ILE A 34 -9.63 -2.88 -11.13
CA ILE A 34 -9.99 -4.22 -10.62
C ILE A 34 -11.24 -4.76 -11.33
N GLU A 35 -12.12 -3.88 -11.80
CA GLU A 35 -13.40 -4.24 -12.47
C GLU A 35 -13.24 -4.52 -13.98
N SER A 36 -12.07 -5.02 -14.42
CA SER A 36 -11.78 -5.43 -15.81
C SER A 36 -11.99 -6.92 -16.05
#